data_AF-A0A9D9VF71-F1
#
_entry.id   AF-A0A9D9VF71-F1
#
_cell.length_a   1.000
_cell.length_b   1.000
_cell.length_c   1.000
_cell.angle_alpha   90.00
_cell.angle_beta   90.00
_cell.angle_gamma   90.00
#
_symmetry.space_group_name_H-M   'P 1'
#
loop_
_entity.id
_entity.type
_entity.pdbx_description
1 polymer ?
#
loop_
_entity_poly.entity_id
_entity_poly.type
_entity_poly.pdbx_seq_one_letter_code
_entity_poly.pdbx_strand_id
1 'polypeptide(L)'
;MQIKKYIAHISIAAIFVLFIIFRLSGGDTKLSGTEFVNSYKNTPNSVLVDVRTPGEFAEGHIDGATNIDFENKNFIDEVQKLDKDGTYFVYCRSGNRSGQAISIMKSNGIKNIFELDGGIVSNKDELSLTISSGSDYVVDPSDMLDSRSIVSGIAGTDITDKEIAGLIQMREEEKLARDVYTTLGGVWGSKIFSNISASEQTHTDSVKILLQRYGIKDPVTNDSVGVFTSKSMQDLYDGFIEKGKISLVDALVVGATVEDLDIRDLENLKKETTKEDIKITYNNLQKGSRNHLRAFVKNIQSNGGTYSPQYLSIAEYKSIIDSPQEKGRSMQ
;
A
#
# COMPACT_ATOMS: atom_id res chain seq x y z
N MET A 1 -34.16 18.89 30.84
CA MET A 1 -33.34 18.21 29.81
C MET A 1 -32.35 19.23 29.21
N GLN A 2 -31.27 19.53 29.93
CA GLN A 2 -30.18 20.43 29.50
C GLN A 2 -28.87 19.96 30.16
N ILE A 3 -28.44 18.74 29.85
CA ILE A 3 -27.13 18.19 30.27
C ILE A 3 -26.44 17.64 29.02
N LYS A 4 -26.01 18.50 28.10
CA LYS A 4 -25.09 18.15 26.98
C LYS A 4 -24.33 19.37 26.43
N LYS A 5 -23.70 20.20 27.29
CA LYS A 5 -22.78 21.27 26.86
C LYS A 5 -21.60 21.52 27.80
N TYR A 6 -21.02 20.46 28.37
CA TYR A 6 -19.71 20.52 29.03
C TYR A 6 -18.86 19.34 28.55
N ILE A 7 -18.33 19.43 27.33
CA ILE A 7 -17.12 18.69 26.96
C ILE A 7 -16.00 19.73 26.92
N ALA A 8 -14.99 19.46 27.72
CA ALA A 8 -14.03 20.40 28.26
C ALA A 8 -13.18 21.10 27.19
N HIS A 9 -13.15 22.44 27.23
CA HIS A 9 -12.03 23.19 26.67
C HIS A 9 -10.91 23.20 27.71
N ILE A 10 -10.14 22.12 27.78
CA ILE A 10 -8.88 22.13 28.54
C ILE A 10 -7.93 23.02 27.73
N SER A 11 -7.67 24.21 28.24
CA SER A 11 -6.76 25.17 27.62
C SER A 11 -5.35 24.59 27.54
N ILE A 12 -4.63 24.87 26.44
CA ILE A 12 -3.24 24.45 26.18
C ILE A 12 -2.34 24.68 27.41
N ALA A 13 -2.59 25.75 28.17
CA ALA A 13 -1.88 26.06 29.42
C ALA A 13 -2.06 25.01 30.53
N ALA A 14 -3.22 24.36 30.67
CA ALA A 14 -3.47 23.34 31.68
C ALA A 14 -2.78 22.00 31.34
N ILE A 15 -2.67 21.68 30.05
CA ILE A 15 -1.89 20.52 29.55
C ILE A 15 -0.39 20.77 29.76
N PHE A 16 0.08 21.99 29.52
CA PHE A 16 1.48 22.39 29.74
C PHE A 16 1.87 22.37 31.23
N VAL A 17 0.95 22.74 32.14
CA VAL A 17 1.15 22.65 33.59
C VAL A 17 1.18 21.20 34.08
N LEU A 18 0.33 20.32 33.53
CA LEU A 18 0.38 18.87 33.81
C LEU A 18 1.72 18.26 33.35
N PHE A 19 2.24 18.72 32.21
CA PHE A 19 3.53 18.31 31.65
C PHE A 19 4.72 18.71 32.53
N ILE A 20 4.67 19.90 33.16
CA ILE A 20 5.69 20.38 34.12
C ILE A 20 5.65 19.57 35.43
N ILE A 21 4.45 19.22 35.93
CA ILE A 21 4.30 18.40 37.13
C ILE A 21 4.82 16.97 36.90
N PHE A 22 4.61 16.42 35.70
CA PHE A 22 5.09 15.07 35.34
C PHE A 22 6.62 14.98 35.13
N ARG A 23 7.27 16.05 34.64
CA ARG A 23 8.74 16.13 34.54
C ARG A 23 9.45 15.93 35.89
N LEU A 24 8.78 16.22 37.00
CA LEU A 24 9.35 16.15 38.35
C LEU A 24 9.25 14.76 39.00
N SER A 25 8.46 13.82 38.46
CA SER A 25 8.19 12.52 39.12
C SER A 25 9.01 11.34 38.59
N GLY A 26 9.75 11.47 37.49
CA GLY A 26 10.71 10.47 37.00
C GLY A 26 10.16 9.07 36.71
N GLY A 27 8.83 8.89 36.65
CA GLY A 27 8.16 7.60 36.56
C GLY A 27 7.71 7.23 35.14
N ASP A 28 7.68 5.92 34.85
CA ASP A 28 7.02 5.38 33.65
C ASP A 28 5.57 5.82 33.62
N THR A 29 5.23 6.65 32.65
CA THR A 29 3.86 7.14 32.52
C THR A 29 3.18 6.37 31.41
N LYS A 30 2.33 5.44 31.80
CA LYS A 30 1.38 4.77 30.91
C LYS A 30 0.22 5.73 30.64
N LEU A 31 -0.10 5.92 29.37
CA LEU A 31 -1.17 6.81 28.91
C LEU A 31 -2.22 5.99 28.16
N SER A 32 -3.51 6.34 28.31
CA SER A 32 -4.56 5.82 27.44
C SER A 32 -4.36 6.28 25.99
N GLY A 33 -4.99 5.62 25.00
CA GLY A 33 -4.83 5.95 23.58
C GLY A 33 -5.03 7.43 23.25
N THR A 34 -6.13 7.99 23.71
CA THR A 34 -6.46 9.41 23.52
C THR A 34 -5.45 10.35 24.20
N GLU A 35 -5.02 10.04 25.43
CA GLU A 35 -4.02 10.85 26.14
C GLU A 35 -2.64 10.75 25.50
N PHE A 36 -2.26 9.56 25.05
CA PHE A 36 -0.98 9.28 24.40
C PHE A 36 -0.82 10.10 23.12
N VAL A 37 -1.82 10.05 22.23
CA VAL A 37 -1.80 10.82 20.97
C VAL A 37 -1.81 12.32 21.22
N ASN A 38 -2.64 12.78 22.14
CA ASN A 38 -2.71 14.21 22.46
C ASN A 38 -1.42 14.71 23.08
N SER A 39 -0.80 13.95 23.99
CA SER A 39 0.49 14.29 24.57
C SER A 39 1.60 14.30 23.52
N TYR A 40 1.66 13.32 22.62
CA TYR A 40 2.62 13.29 21.51
C TYR A 40 2.48 14.53 20.62
N LYS A 41 1.27 14.81 20.12
CA LYS A 41 1.00 15.95 19.23
C LYS A 41 1.29 17.31 19.85
N ASN A 42 1.15 17.43 21.17
CA ASN A 42 1.37 18.68 21.90
C ASN A 42 2.76 18.76 22.55
N THR A 43 3.66 17.80 22.30
CA THR A 43 5.05 17.83 22.77
C THR A 43 6.00 18.10 21.60
N PRO A 44 6.46 19.35 21.43
CA PRO A 44 7.44 19.68 20.40
C PRO A 44 8.73 18.87 20.56
N ASN A 45 9.32 18.47 19.44
CA ASN A 45 10.57 17.69 19.39
C ASN A 45 10.51 16.34 20.13
N SER A 46 9.31 15.77 20.33
CA SER A 46 9.16 14.40 20.81
C SER A 46 9.26 13.38 19.68
N VAL A 47 9.64 12.15 20.01
CA VAL A 47 9.79 11.03 19.06
C VAL A 47 8.79 9.94 19.40
N LEU A 48 7.98 9.56 18.43
CA LEU A 48 7.10 8.40 18.53
C LEU A 48 7.84 7.16 18.03
N VAL A 49 7.89 6.10 18.84
CA VAL A 49 8.64 4.87 18.59
C VAL A 49 7.71 3.67 18.61
N ASP A 50 7.67 2.96 17.49
CA ASP A 50 7.03 1.65 17.39
C ASP A 50 8.09 0.56 17.51
N VAL A 51 8.00 -0.27 18.55
CA VAL A 51 8.98 -1.33 18.80
C VAL A 51 8.56 -2.71 18.29
N ARG A 52 7.53 -2.76 17.45
CA ARG A 52 7.13 -3.99 16.75
C ARG A 52 8.09 -4.33 15.61
N THR A 53 7.93 -5.52 15.06
CA THR A 53 8.69 -5.94 13.86
C THR A 53 8.38 -5.01 12.67
N PRO A 54 9.28 -4.90 11.68
CA PRO A 54 9.01 -4.12 10.47
C PRO A 54 7.76 -4.57 9.71
N GLY A 55 7.44 -5.86 9.74
CA GLY A 55 6.21 -6.40 9.14
C GLY A 55 4.95 -5.86 9.83
N GLU A 56 4.90 -5.91 11.16
CA GLU A 56 3.78 -5.35 11.93
C GLU A 56 3.67 -3.82 11.81
N PHE A 57 4.81 -3.13 11.69
CA PHE A 57 4.85 -1.69 11.43
C PHE A 57 4.23 -1.36 10.06
N ALA A 58 4.60 -2.13 9.04
CA ALA A 58 4.08 -2.00 7.67
C ALA A 58 2.59 -2.33 7.55
N GLU A 59 2.08 -3.27 8.36
CA GLU A 59 0.64 -3.60 8.43
C GLU A 59 -0.23 -2.41 8.90
N GLY A 60 0.38 -1.42 9.54
CA GLY A 60 -0.22 -0.18 9.99
C GLY A 60 0.32 0.23 11.34
N HIS A 61 0.67 1.50 11.48
CA HIS A 61 1.31 2.08 12.66
C HIS A 61 0.76 3.49 12.93
N ILE A 62 0.96 4.02 14.13
CA ILE A 62 0.60 5.40 14.46
C ILE A 62 1.48 6.35 13.63
N ASP A 63 0.86 7.29 12.92
CA ASP A 63 1.46 8.25 12.00
C ASP A 63 2.58 9.07 12.69
N GLY A 64 3.68 9.22 11.97
CA GLY A 64 4.92 9.81 12.48
C GLY A 64 5.75 8.90 13.40
N ALA A 65 5.38 7.64 13.59
CA ALA A 65 6.20 6.70 14.34
C ALA A 65 7.49 6.33 13.57
N THR A 66 8.59 6.21 14.31
CA THR A 66 9.83 5.58 13.87
C THR A 66 9.84 4.14 14.33
N ASN A 67 10.13 3.19 13.44
CA ASN A 67 10.22 1.78 13.81
C ASN A 67 11.61 1.45 14.37
N ILE A 68 11.66 0.97 15.63
CA ILE A 68 12.88 0.45 16.27
C ILE A 68 12.54 -0.95 16.79
N ASP A 69 12.70 -1.96 15.94
CA ASP A 69 12.31 -3.34 16.21
C ASP A 69 13.00 -3.92 17.44
N PHE A 70 12.22 -4.20 18.50
CA PHE A 70 12.69 -4.81 19.74
C PHE A 70 13.25 -6.22 19.56
N GLU A 71 12.77 -6.96 18.57
CA GLU A 71 13.19 -8.33 18.31
C GLU A 71 14.48 -8.40 17.48
N ASN A 72 14.92 -7.26 16.93
CA ASN A 72 16.15 -7.19 16.18
C ASN A 72 17.38 -7.23 17.10
N LYS A 73 18.41 -7.96 16.67
CA LYS A 73 19.69 -8.11 17.39
C LYS A 73 20.41 -6.77 17.60
N ASN A 74 20.16 -5.78 16.75
CA ASN A 74 20.76 -4.44 16.85
C ASN A 74 19.93 -3.44 17.68
N PHE A 75 18.84 -3.86 18.34
CA PHE A 75 17.96 -2.96 19.09
C PHE A 75 18.71 -2.06 20.09
N ILE A 76 19.69 -2.63 20.80
CA ILE A 76 20.51 -1.89 21.77
C ILE A 76 21.34 -0.79 21.08
N ASP A 77 21.91 -1.10 19.92
CA ASP A 77 22.73 -0.15 19.16
C ASP A 77 21.87 1.03 18.65
N GLU A 78 20.61 0.76 18.26
CA GLU A 78 19.66 1.81 17.88
C GLU A 78 19.25 2.68 19.08
N VAL A 79 18.98 2.08 20.24
CA VAL A 79 18.67 2.81 21.47
C VAL A 79 19.84 3.70 21.92
N GLN A 80 21.09 3.27 21.75
CA GLN A 80 22.27 4.05 22.12
C GLN A 80 22.47 5.31 21.27
N LYS A 81 21.89 5.36 20.07
CA LYS A 81 21.94 6.54 19.18
C LYS A 81 20.92 7.62 19.58
N LEU A 82 19.95 7.28 20.44
CA LEU A 82 18.90 8.20 20.86
C LEU A 82 19.44 9.30 21.79
N ASP A 83 18.83 10.48 21.71
CA ASP A 83 19.12 11.58 22.62
C ASP A 83 18.59 11.25 24.02
N LYS A 84 19.49 11.22 25.01
CA LYS A 84 19.17 10.86 26.40
C LYS A 84 18.24 11.87 27.08
N ASP A 85 18.24 13.12 26.63
CA ASP A 85 17.36 14.18 27.13
C ASP A 85 16.10 14.36 26.27
N GLY A 86 15.98 13.59 25.19
CA GLY A 86 14.81 13.51 24.32
C GLY A 86 13.55 13.03 25.05
N THR A 87 12.40 13.24 24.41
CA THR A 87 11.09 12.77 24.91
C THR A 87 10.53 11.73 23.95
N TYR A 88 10.27 10.52 24.46
CA TYR A 88 9.88 9.37 23.66
C TYR A 88 8.49 8.88 24.02
N PHE A 89 7.67 8.63 23.00
CA PHE A 89 6.37 7.98 23.09
C PHE A 89 6.54 6.58 22.51
N VAL A 90 6.42 5.54 23.31
CA VAL A 90 6.78 4.17 22.91
C VAL A 90 5.55 3.28 22.98
N TYR A 91 5.35 2.47 21.94
CA TYR A 91 4.27 1.49 21.93
C TYR A 91 4.67 0.22 21.17
N CYS A 92 3.87 -0.83 21.38
CA CYS A 92 3.95 -2.04 20.59
C CYS A 92 2.53 -2.59 20.33
N ARG A 93 2.42 -3.88 20.01
CA ARG A 93 1.14 -4.54 19.75
C ARG A 93 0.21 -4.55 20.96
N SER A 94 0.69 -5.00 22.12
CA SER A 94 -0.14 -5.27 23.31
C SER A 94 0.43 -4.72 24.63
N GLY A 95 1.47 -3.89 24.58
CA GLY A 95 2.19 -3.37 25.76
C GLY A 95 3.38 -4.22 26.24
N ASN A 96 3.47 -5.50 25.86
CA ASN A 96 4.50 -6.40 26.41
C ASN A 96 5.93 -6.08 25.92
N ARG A 97 6.10 -5.78 24.63
CA ARG A 97 7.42 -5.43 24.05
C ARG A 97 7.83 -4.02 24.41
N SER A 98 6.89 -3.07 24.42
CA SER A 98 7.14 -1.68 24.82
C SER A 98 7.64 -1.59 26.26
N GLY A 99 7.03 -2.29 27.21
CA GLY A 99 7.52 -2.29 28.60
C GLY A 99 8.97 -2.79 28.75
N GLN A 100 9.36 -3.81 27.98
CA GLN A 100 10.73 -4.33 27.95
C GLN A 100 11.69 -3.35 27.27
N ALA A 101 11.31 -2.82 26.11
CA ALA A 101 12.05 -1.80 25.38
C ALA A 101 12.34 -0.57 26.26
N ILE A 102 11.33 -0.09 26.99
CA ILE A 102 11.44 1.05 27.90
C ILE A 102 12.43 0.77 29.02
N SER A 103 12.43 -0.44 29.59
CA SER A 103 13.40 -0.84 30.63
C SER A 103 14.84 -0.74 30.13
N ILE A 104 15.08 -1.13 28.87
CA ILE A 104 16.40 -1.00 28.22
C ILE A 104 16.72 0.46 27.92
N MET A 105 15.77 1.23 27.38
CA MET A 105 15.93 2.67 27.10
C MET A 105 16.32 3.46 28.35
N LYS A 106 15.68 3.18 29.49
CA LYS A 106 16.02 3.76 30.79
C LYS A 106 17.40 3.38 31.27
N SER A 107 17.76 2.11 31.14
CA SER A 107 19.10 1.62 31.51
C SER A 107 20.20 2.28 30.67
N ASN A 108 19.87 2.75 29.45
CA ASN A 108 20.74 3.53 28.58
C ASN A 108 20.71 5.06 28.86
N GLY A 109 19.97 5.50 29.87
CA GLY A 109 19.97 6.87 30.37
C GLY A 109 18.89 7.78 29.80
N ILE A 110 17.92 7.25 29.06
CA ILE A 110 16.76 8.03 28.57
C ILE A 110 15.80 8.29 29.74
N LYS A 111 15.45 9.57 29.95
CA LYS A 111 14.69 10.01 31.13
C LYS A 111 13.19 10.17 30.89
N ASN A 112 12.81 10.70 29.72
CA ASN A 112 11.42 11.09 29.44
C ASN A 112 10.77 10.09 28.48
N ILE A 113 10.04 9.11 29.02
CA ILE A 113 9.40 8.07 28.23
C ILE A 113 7.94 7.90 28.65
N PHE A 114 7.04 7.87 27.67
CA PHE A 114 5.62 7.63 27.82
C PHE A 114 5.23 6.35 27.08
N GLU A 115 4.48 5.46 27.71
CA GLU A 115 4.03 4.20 27.10
C GLU A 115 2.55 4.28 26.72
N LEU A 116 2.17 3.73 25.56
CA LEU A 116 0.77 3.48 25.22
C LEU A 116 0.25 2.28 26.01
N ASP A 117 -0.65 2.52 26.97
CA ASP A 117 -1.18 1.46 27.81
C ASP A 117 -1.98 0.44 27.00
N GLY A 118 -1.67 -0.84 27.18
CA GLY A 118 -2.29 -1.93 26.40
C GLY A 118 -1.86 -2.03 24.93
N GLY A 119 -1.00 -1.13 24.43
CA GLY A 119 -0.52 -1.13 23.05
C GLY A 119 -1.59 -0.80 21.99
N ILE A 120 -1.22 -0.90 20.72
CA ILE A 120 -2.07 -0.44 19.60
C ILE A 120 -3.37 -1.27 19.46
N VAL A 121 -3.37 -2.54 19.88
CA VAL A 121 -4.55 -3.41 19.76
C VAL A 121 -5.68 -2.95 20.69
N SER A 122 -5.35 -2.61 21.95
CA SER A 122 -6.34 -2.17 22.93
C SER A 122 -6.89 -0.76 22.65
N ASN A 123 -6.20 0.01 21.82
CA ASN A 123 -6.53 1.41 21.52
C ASN A 123 -6.93 1.63 20.05
N LYS A 124 -7.26 0.56 19.31
CA LYS A 124 -7.47 0.62 17.86
C LYS A 124 -8.52 1.65 17.43
N ASP A 125 -9.64 1.73 18.15
CA ASP A 125 -10.75 2.64 17.80
C ASP A 125 -10.37 4.11 18.07
N GLU A 126 -9.65 4.38 19.16
CA GLU A 126 -9.17 5.71 19.54
C GLU A 126 -8.05 6.22 18.62
N LEU A 127 -7.27 5.29 18.05
CA LEU A 127 -6.13 5.59 17.18
C LEU A 127 -6.49 5.59 15.68
N SER A 128 -7.74 5.25 15.32
CA SER A 128 -8.20 5.03 13.95
C SER A 128 -7.90 6.16 12.95
N LEU A 129 -7.91 7.42 13.39
CA LEU A 129 -7.57 8.60 12.55
C LEU A 129 -6.06 8.89 12.46
N THR A 130 -5.26 8.21 13.26
CA THR A 130 -3.81 8.42 13.37
C THR A 130 -3.03 7.20 12.96
N ILE A 131 -3.65 6.13 12.47
CA ILE A 131 -2.92 4.99 11.96
C ILE A 131 -2.58 5.25 10.49
N SER A 132 -1.29 5.48 10.21
CA SER A 132 -0.74 5.32 8.87
C SER A 132 -0.73 3.81 8.58
N SER A 133 -1.79 3.33 7.92
CA SER A 133 -1.68 2.09 7.17
C SER A 133 -0.60 2.30 6.11
N GLY A 134 0.29 1.32 5.88
CA GLY A 134 1.13 1.29 4.69
C GLY A 134 0.24 1.34 3.44
N SER A 135 -0.10 2.55 3.02
CA SER A 135 -1.12 2.95 2.06
C SER A 135 -2.52 2.30 2.21
N ASP A 136 -3.51 3.12 2.57
CA ASP A 136 -4.91 2.91 2.18
C ASP A 136 -5.07 3.10 0.66
N TYR A 137 -4.41 2.26 -0.16
CA TYR A 137 -4.93 2.07 -1.52
C TYR A 137 -6.19 1.22 -1.41
N VAL A 138 -7.32 1.92 -1.43
CA VAL A 138 -8.63 1.32 -1.63
C VAL A 138 -8.83 1.25 -3.14
N VAL A 139 -8.85 0.04 -3.69
CA VAL A 139 -9.22 -0.22 -5.09
C VAL A 139 -10.53 0.51 -5.37
N ASP A 140 -10.56 1.36 -6.40
CA ASP A 140 -11.81 2.03 -6.76
C ASP A 140 -12.76 0.97 -7.34
N PRO A 141 -13.98 0.78 -6.81
CA PRO A 141 -14.93 -0.18 -7.36
C PRO A 141 -15.26 0.03 -8.84
N SER A 142 -15.01 1.22 -9.38
CA SER A 142 -15.15 1.53 -10.80
C SER A 142 -13.96 1.10 -11.66
N ASP A 143 -12.86 0.64 -11.06
CA ASP A 143 -11.81 -0.12 -11.76
C ASP A 143 -12.33 -1.53 -12.12
N MET A 144 -13.47 -1.95 -11.52
CA MET A 144 -14.19 -3.17 -11.88
C MET A 144 -15.27 -2.88 -12.93
N LEU A 145 -15.13 -3.45 -14.14
CA LEU A 145 -16.21 -3.41 -15.14
C LEU A 145 -17.34 -4.39 -14.77
N ASP A 146 -18.58 -3.94 -14.90
CA ASP A 146 -19.72 -4.87 -14.90
C ASP A 146 -19.73 -5.62 -16.23
N SER A 147 -19.61 -6.95 -16.19
CA SER A 147 -19.75 -7.84 -17.35
C SER A 147 -20.94 -7.50 -18.26
N ARG A 148 -22.05 -6.99 -17.70
CA ARG A 148 -23.24 -6.58 -18.49
C ARG A 148 -23.00 -5.34 -19.36
N SER A 149 -22.14 -4.41 -18.92
CA SER A 149 -21.75 -3.24 -19.70
C SER A 149 -20.85 -3.57 -20.90
N ILE A 150 -20.13 -4.70 -20.85
CA ILE A 150 -19.29 -5.19 -21.96
C ILE A 150 -20.15 -5.87 -23.05
N VAL A 151 -21.26 -6.51 -22.64
CA VAL A 151 -22.00 -7.45 -23.51
C VAL A 151 -23.21 -6.81 -24.22
N SER A 152 -23.72 -5.66 -23.75
CA SER A 152 -24.97 -5.10 -24.29
C SER A 152 -24.78 -4.31 -25.59
N GLY A 153 -25.49 -4.70 -26.65
CA GLY A 153 -25.87 -3.79 -27.74
C GLY A 153 -24.97 -3.73 -28.99
N ILE A 154 -23.90 -4.51 -29.09
CA ILE A 154 -23.02 -4.48 -30.28
C ILE A 154 -22.99 -5.86 -30.94
N ALA A 155 -23.42 -5.90 -32.20
CA ALA A 155 -23.39 -7.08 -33.05
C ALA A 155 -22.12 -7.07 -33.91
N GLY A 156 -21.24 -8.05 -33.73
CA GLY A 156 -20.13 -8.27 -34.65
C GLY A 156 -19.15 -9.31 -34.11
N THR A 157 -19.17 -10.51 -34.69
CA THR A 157 -18.18 -11.58 -34.46
C THR A 157 -16.86 -11.34 -35.18
N ASP A 158 -16.84 -10.42 -36.15
CA ASP A 158 -15.66 -10.13 -36.95
C ASP A 158 -14.64 -9.37 -36.11
N ILE A 159 -13.50 -9.99 -35.85
CA ILE A 159 -12.37 -9.42 -35.11
C ILE A 159 -11.11 -9.68 -35.93
N THR A 160 -10.19 -8.72 -35.95
CA THR A 160 -8.94 -8.83 -36.73
C THR A 160 -7.90 -9.70 -36.00
N ASP A 161 -6.94 -10.26 -36.74
CA ASP A 161 -5.82 -11.02 -36.14
C ASP A 161 -5.03 -10.21 -35.10
N LYS A 162 -4.90 -8.89 -35.31
CA LYS A 162 -4.24 -7.99 -34.36
C LYS A 162 -5.04 -7.82 -33.07
N GLU A 163 -6.36 -7.68 -33.17
CA GLU A 163 -7.24 -7.61 -32.00
C GLU A 163 -7.26 -8.94 -31.23
N ILE A 164 -7.26 -10.08 -31.95
CA ILE A 164 -7.13 -11.42 -31.33
C ILE A 164 -5.80 -11.52 -30.57
N ALA A 165 -4.68 -11.16 -31.21
CA ALA A 165 -3.37 -11.20 -30.59
C ALA A 165 -3.29 -10.29 -29.35
N GLY A 166 -3.88 -9.09 -29.42
CA GLY A 166 -3.96 -8.17 -28.30
C GLY A 166 -4.76 -8.73 -27.11
N LEU A 167 -5.93 -9.32 -27.35
CA LEU A 167 -6.73 -9.92 -26.28
C LEU A 167 -6.03 -11.13 -25.63
N ILE A 168 -5.32 -11.93 -26.42
CA ILE A 168 -4.51 -13.05 -25.92
C ILE A 168 -3.36 -12.52 -25.05
N GLN A 169 -2.66 -11.48 -25.52
CA GLN A 169 -1.59 -10.85 -24.77
C GLN A 169 -2.11 -10.31 -23.43
N MET A 170 -3.13 -9.45 -23.44
CA MET A 170 -3.67 -8.84 -22.23
C MET A 170 -4.19 -9.88 -21.25
N ARG A 171 -4.76 -11.00 -21.72
CA ARG A 171 -5.23 -12.07 -20.83
C ARG A 171 -4.09 -12.64 -19.98
N GLU A 172 -2.91 -12.87 -20.57
CA GLU A 172 -1.74 -13.34 -19.81
C GLU A 172 -1.00 -12.21 -19.09
N GLU A 173 -1.04 -10.98 -19.58
CA GLU A 173 -0.40 -9.81 -18.96
C GLU A 173 -1.08 -9.40 -17.64
N GLU A 174 -2.41 -9.35 -17.61
CA GLU A 174 -3.16 -9.10 -16.36
C GLU A 174 -2.96 -10.27 -15.36
N LYS A 175 -2.82 -11.50 -15.87
CA LYS A 175 -2.44 -12.66 -15.04
C LYS A 175 -1.03 -12.52 -14.49
N LEU A 176 -0.09 -12.01 -15.29
CA LEU A 176 1.28 -11.73 -14.88
C LEU A 176 1.30 -10.75 -13.71
N ALA A 177 0.57 -9.64 -13.81
CA ALA A 177 0.42 -8.67 -12.72
C ALA A 177 -0.14 -9.34 -11.46
N ARG A 178 -1.29 -10.02 -11.57
CA ARG A 178 -1.93 -10.75 -10.47
C ARG A 178 -0.97 -11.71 -9.77
N ASP A 179 -0.27 -12.53 -10.54
CA ASP A 179 0.58 -13.60 -10.01
C ASP A 179 1.88 -13.04 -9.40
N VAL A 180 2.46 -12.00 -9.99
CA VAL A 180 3.60 -11.27 -9.41
C VAL A 180 3.20 -10.69 -8.06
N TYR A 181 2.06 -10.02 -7.97
CA TYR A 181 1.60 -9.39 -6.73
C TYR A 181 1.21 -10.42 -5.67
N THR A 182 0.55 -11.52 -6.07
CA THR A 182 0.27 -12.63 -5.15
C THR A 182 1.56 -13.18 -4.55
N THR A 183 2.58 -13.39 -5.39
CA THR A 183 3.85 -13.97 -4.96
C THR A 183 4.64 -13.01 -4.06
N LEU A 184 4.85 -11.76 -4.50
CA LEU A 184 5.63 -10.78 -3.75
C LEU A 184 4.90 -10.29 -2.51
N GLY A 185 3.57 -10.22 -2.54
CA GLY A 185 2.73 -9.98 -1.38
C GLY A 185 2.89 -11.06 -0.31
N GLY A 186 2.96 -12.34 -0.72
CA GLY A 186 3.25 -13.45 0.19
C GLY A 186 4.67 -13.42 0.77
N VAL A 187 5.67 -12.97 0.00
CA VAL A 187 7.06 -12.85 0.46
C VAL A 187 7.22 -11.72 1.48
N TRP A 188 6.64 -10.56 1.22
CA TRP A 188 6.90 -9.35 1.99
C TRP A 188 5.79 -8.95 2.98
N GLY A 189 4.64 -9.63 2.95
CA GLY A 189 3.49 -9.31 3.81
C GLY A 189 2.87 -7.93 3.55
N SER A 190 3.15 -7.31 2.40
CA SER A 190 2.74 -5.94 2.11
C SER A 190 1.34 -5.88 1.49
N LYS A 191 0.45 -5.11 2.12
CA LYS A 191 -0.97 -5.01 1.75
C LYS A 191 -1.21 -4.40 0.36
N ILE A 192 -0.29 -3.56 -0.13
CA ILE A 192 -0.42 -3.00 -1.49
C ILE A 192 -0.52 -4.11 -2.53
N PHE A 193 0.30 -5.15 -2.42
CA PHE A 193 0.26 -6.28 -3.35
C PHE A 193 -1.05 -7.06 -3.25
N SER A 194 -1.54 -7.34 -2.03
CA SER A 194 -2.82 -8.05 -1.87
C SER A 194 -4.00 -7.23 -2.38
N ASN A 195 -4.01 -5.91 -2.14
CA ASN A 195 -5.09 -5.03 -2.57
C ASN A 195 -5.12 -4.95 -4.11
N ILE A 196 -3.96 -4.77 -4.73
CA ILE A 196 -3.87 -4.64 -6.19
C ILE A 196 -4.11 -6.00 -6.88
N SER A 197 -3.64 -7.12 -6.33
CA SER A 197 -3.86 -8.46 -6.92
C SER A 197 -5.34 -8.81 -7.13
N ALA A 198 -6.24 -8.31 -6.27
CA ALA A 198 -7.69 -8.48 -6.45
C ALA A 198 -8.25 -7.64 -7.61
N SER A 199 -7.68 -6.45 -7.84
CA SER A 199 -7.96 -5.62 -9.02
C SER A 199 -7.54 -6.34 -10.29
N GLU A 200 -6.33 -6.93 -10.30
CA GLU A 200 -5.83 -7.69 -11.46
C GLU A 200 -6.64 -8.94 -11.77
N GLN A 201 -7.19 -9.60 -10.75
CA GLN A 201 -8.15 -10.68 -10.97
C GLN A 201 -9.37 -10.18 -11.77
N THR A 202 -9.84 -8.97 -11.47
CA THR A 202 -10.98 -8.37 -12.18
C THR A 202 -10.62 -7.97 -13.60
N HIS A 203 -9.41 -7.44 -13.81
CA HIS A 203 -8.90 -7.12 -15.13
C HIS A 203 -8.81 -8.37 -16.01
N THR A 204 -8.16 -9.43 -15.52
CA THR A 204 -8.01 -10.66 -16.28
C THR A 204 -9.37 -11.29 -16.61
N ASP A 205 -10.36 -11.22 -15.70
CA ASP A 205 -11.72 -11.69 -15.95
C ASP A 205 -12.46 -10.84 -16.99
N SER A 206 -12.20 -9.53 -17.04
CA SER A 206 -12.75 -8.63 -18.06
C SER A 206 -12.25 -8.99 -19.46
N VAL A 207 -10.96 -9.31 -19.61
CA VAL A 207 -10.40 -9.78 -20.89
C VAL A 207 -10.96 -11.15 -21.26
N LYS A 208 -11.14 -12.05 -20.28
CA LYS A 208 -11.74 -13.39 -20.51
C LYS A 208 -13.15 -13.30 -21.08
N ILE A 209 -13.96 -12.34 -20.64
CA ILE A 209 -15.30 -12.10 -21.20
C ILE A 209 -15.21 -11.75 -22.69
N LEU A 210 -14.26 -10.91 -23.09
CA LEU A 210 -14.04 -10.59 -24.50
C LEU A 210 -13.57 -11.82 -25.31
N LEU A 211 -12.66 -12.63 -24.76
CA LEU A 211 -12.24 -13.88 -25.42
C LEU A 211 -13.43 -14.80 -25.68
N GLN A 212 -14.30 -15.00 -24.69
CA GLN A 212 -15.52 -15.81 -24.83
C GLN A 212 -16.49 -15.22 -25.86
N ARG A 213 -16.70 -13.90 -25.82
CA ARG A 213 -17.58 -13.18 -26.74
C ARG A 213 -17.15 -13.33 -28.20
N TYR A 214 -15.86 -13.27 -28.47
CA TYR A 214 -15.28 -13.39 -29.81
C TYR A 214 -14.92 -14.85 -30.20
N GLY A 215 -15.22 -15.84 -29.34
CA GLY A 215 -14.91 -17.24 -29.63
C GLY A 215 -13.42 -17.57 -29.67
N ILE A 216 -12.58 -16.76 -29.02
CA ILE A 216 -11.13 -16.93 -28.96
C ILE A 216 -10.80 -17.93 -27.85
N LYS A 217 -9.90 -18.88 -28.15
CA LYS A 217 -9.41 -19.84 -27.16
C LYS A 217 -8.63 -19.11 -26.06
N ASP A 218 -9.02 -19.34 -24.80
CA ASP A 218 -8.32 -18.76 -23.63
C ASP A 218 -6.87 -19.30 -23.55
N PRO A 219 -5.84 -18.41 -23.56
CA PRO A 219 -4.46 -18.83 -23.41
C PRO A 219 -4.15 -19.35 -22.00
N VAL A 220 -4.93 -18.97 -20.98
CA VAL A 220 -4.73 -19.42 -19.60
C VAL A 220 -5.39 -20.79 -19.40
N THR A 221 -4.66 -21.83 -19.77
CA THR A 221 -5.12 -23.23 -19.64
C THR A 221 -4.83 -23.83 -18.26
N ASN A 222 -3.91 -23.22 -17.51
CA ASN A 222 -3.61 -23.54 -16.13
C ASN A 222 -3.52 -22.23 -15.34
N ASP A 223 -4.45 -22.02 -14.41
CA ASP A 223 -4.54 -20.77 -13.63
C ASP A 223 -3.71 -20.81 -12.34
N SER A 224 -2.79 -21.77 -12.21
CA SER A 224 -1.83 -21.77 -11.11
C SER A 224 -0.93 -20.54 -11.17
N VAL A 225 -0.58 -20.00 -10.00
CA VAL A 225 0.31 -18.84 -9.87
C VAL A 225 1.65 -19.16 -10.52
N GLY A 226 2.11 -18.25 -11.40
CA GLY A 226 3.43 -18.34 -12.04
C GLY A 226 3.50 -19.31 -13.22
N VAL A 227 2.37 -19.82 -13.71
CA VAL A 227 2.30 -20.69 -14.89
C VAL A 227 1.72 -19.92 -16.08
N PHE A 228 2.50 -19.79 -17.16
CA PHE A 228 2.09 -19.10 -18.40
C PHE A 228 2.23 -20.02 -19.61
N THR A 229 1.32 -19.87 -20.58
CA THR A 229 1.41 -20.55 -21.87
C THR A 229 2.43 -19.85 -22.76
N SER A 230 2.47 -18.51 -22.73
CA SER A 230 3.50 -17.73 -23.43
C SER A 230 4.84 -17.84 -22.73
N LYS A 231 5.88 -18.21 -23.50
CA LYS A 231 7.27 -18.21 -23.02
C LYS A 231 7.73 -16.82 -22.60
N SER A 232 7.33 -15.76 -23.31
CA SER A 232 7.72 -14.39 -22.95
C SER A 232 7.10 -13.95 -21.62
N MET A 233 5.85 -14.35 -21.34
CA MET A 233 5.20 -14.05 -20.07
C MET A 233 5.81 -14.85 -18.92
N GLN A 234 6.19 -16.11 -19.16
CA GLN A 234 6.92 -16.90 -18.19
C GLN A 234 8.29 -16.27 -17.85
N ASP A 235 9.04 -15.82 -18.86
CA ASP A 235 10.34 -15.17 -18.65
C ASP A 235 10.21 -13.86 -17.88
N LEU A 236 9.18 -13.06 -18.16
CA LEU A 236 8.87 -11.85 -17.39
C LEU A 236 8.54 -12.18 -15.93
N TYR A 237 7.67 -13.16 -15.69
CA TYR A 237 7.31 -13.59 -14.33
C TYR A 237 8.56 -14.01 -13.55
N ASP A 238 9.35 -14.93 -14.11
CA ASP A 238 10.54 -15.46 -13.44
C ASP A 238 11.54 -14.34 -13.09
N GLY A 239 11.79 -13.43 -14.04
CA GLY A 239 12.68 -12.29 -13.83
C GLY A 239 12.16 -11.25 -12.83
N PHE A 240 10.85 -10.99 -12.82
CA PHE A 240 10.22 -10.11 -11.83
C PHE A 240 10.26 -10.70 -10.43
N ILE A 241 10.02 -12.00 -10.28
CA ILE A 241 10.12 -12.67 -8.98
C ILE A 241 11.56 -12.68 -8.47
N GLU A 242 12.55 -12.93 -9.32
CA GLU A 242 13.96 -12.88 -8.94
C GLU A 242 14.33 -11.49 -8.40
N LYS A 243 14.01 -10.42 -9.13
CA LYS A 243 14.28 -9.04 -8.70
C LYS A 243 13.50 -8.66 -7.45
N GLY A 244 12.20 -8.96 -7.42
CA GLY A 244 11.31 -8.57 -6.33
C GLY A 244 11.59 -9.29 -5.01
N LYS A 245 12.37 -10.37 -5.00
CA LYS A 245 12.80 -11.07 -3.78
C LYS A 245 14.05 -10.46 -3.13
N ILE A 246 14.69 -9.47 -3.74
CA ILE A 246 15.92 -8.85 -3.20
C ILE A 246 15.60 -7.99 -1.97
N SER A 247 14.62 -7.09 -2.09
CA SER A 247 14.16 -6.24 -1.00
C SER A 247 12.70 -5.81 -1.20
N LEU A 248 12.06 -5.27 -0.16
CA LEU A 248 10.72 -4.69 -0.30
C LEU A 248 10.70 -3.55 -1.33
N VAL A 249 11.74 -2.71 -1.38
CA VAL A 249 11.82 -1.62 -2.37
C VAL A 249 11.92 -2.21 -3.78
N ASP A 250 12.72 -3.26 -3.99
CA ASP A 250 12.81 -3.93 -5.29
C ASP A 250 11.47 -4.57 -5.68
N ALA A 251 10.74 -5.15 -4.73
CA ALA A 251 9.39 -5.67 -4.97
C ALA A 251 8.42 -4.56 -5.43
N LEU A 252 8.46 -3.41 -4.77
CA LEU A 252 7.62 -2.27 -5.13
C LEU A 252 8.01 -1.68 -6.49
N VAL A 253 9.30 -1.64 -6.81
CA VAL A 253 9.82 -1.26 -8.14
C VAL A 253 9.36 -2.24 -9.21
N VAL A 254 9.37 -3.54 -8.93
CA VAL A 254 8.78 -4.57 -9.81
C VAL A 254 7.29 -4.28 -10.03
N GLY A 255 6.54 -3.94 -8.97
CA GLY A 255 5.15 -3.50 -9.08
C GLY A 255 4.97 -2.34 -10.05
N ALA A 256 5.71 -1.25 -9.85
CA ALA A 256 5.68 -0.10 -10.75
C ALA A 256 6.10 -0.46 -12.20
N THR A 257 7.03 -1.40 -12.37
CA THR A 257 7.50 -1.85 -13.70
C THR A 257 6.44 -2.65 -14.45
N VAL A 258 5.66 -3.47 -13.74
CA VAL A 258 4.54 -4.20 -14.33
C VAL A 258 3.48 -3.21 -14.83
N GLU A 259 3.09 -2.22 -14.02
CA GLU A 259 2.11 -1.21 -14.45
C GLU A 259 2.61 -0.33 -15.60
N ASP A 260 3.90 -0.02 -15.61
CA ASP A 260 4.55 0.73 -16.69
C ASP A 260 4.49 -0.03 -18.03
N LEU A 261 4.77 -1.34 -18.00
CA LEU A 261 4.63 -2.22 -19.16
C LEU A 261 3.18 -2.23 -19.67
N ASP A 262 2.24 -2.48 -18.75
CA ASP A 262 0.81 -2.65 -19.02
C ASP A 262 0.18 -1.40 -19.65
N ILE A 263 0.45 -0.21 -19.09
CA ILE A 263 -0.04 1.06 -19.64
C ILE A 263 0.48 1.27 -21.07
N ARG A 264 1.75 0.92 -21.33
CA ARG A 264 2.37 1.05 -22.65
C ARG A 264 1.78 0.06 -23.65
N ASP A 265 1.52 -1.18 -23.26
CA ASP A 265 0.87 -2.17 -24.11
C ASP A 265 -0.56 -1.76 -24.45
N LEU A 266 -1.35 -1.35 -23.45
CA LEU A 266 -2.71 -0.88 -23.65
C LEU A 266 -2.78 0.33 -24.60
N GLU A 267 -1.87 1.31 -24.48
CA GLU A 267 -1.82 2.44 -25.42
C GLU A 267 -1.59 2.00 -26.87
N ASN A 268 -0.77 0.97 -27.08
CA ASN A 268 -0.51 0.46 -28.42
C ASN A 268 -1.71 -0.35 -28.94
N LEU A 269 -2.27 -1.24 -28.12
CA LEU A 269 -3.41 -2.07 -28.50
C LEU A 269 -4.68 -1.25 -28.78
N LYS A 270 -4.91 -0.17 -28.04
CA LYS A 270 -6.02 0.77 -28.28
C LYS A 270 -5.99 1.40 -29.68
N LYS A 271 -4.81 1.55 -30.29
CA LYS A 271 -4.63 2.10 -31.65
C LYS A 271 -4.97 1.06 -32.73
N GLU A 272 -4.93 -0.23 -32.40
CA GLU A 272 -5.15 -1.34 -33.33
C GLU A 272 -6.62 -1.76 -33.42
N THR A 273 -7.51 -1.20 -32.59
CA THR A 273 -8.93 -1.58 -32.56
C THR A 273 -9.86 -0.41 -32.84
N THR A 274 -10.96 -0.71 -33.53
CA THR A 274 -12.12 0.20 -33.63
C THR A 274 -13.33 -0.32 -32.86
N LYS A 275 -13.22 -1.51 -32.25
CA LYS A 275 -14.29 -2.17 -31.51
C LYS A 275 -14.49 -1.49 -30.17
N GLU A 276 -15.71 -1.02 -29.96
CA GLU A 276 -16.04 -0.22 -28.78
C GLU A 276 -15.95 -1.04 -27.48
N ASP A 277 -16.34 -2.32 -27.52
CA ASP A 277 -16.24 -3.21 -26.35
C ASP A 277 -14.79 -3.49 -25.93
N ILE A 278 -13.88 -3.68 -26.90
CA ILE A 278 -12.44 -3.80 -26.66
C ILE A 278 -11.90 -2.47 -26.11
N LYS A 279 -12.25 -1.32 -26.73
CA LYS A 279 -11.80 0.01 -26.27
C LYS A 279 -12.24 0.32 -24.85
N ILE A 280 -13.51 0.08 -24.51
CA ILE A 280 -14.04 0.28 -23.16
C ILE A 280 -13.26 -0.56 -22.15
N THR A 281 -12.98 -1.81 -22.50
CA THR A 281 -12.22 -2.72 -21.63
C THR A 281 -10.79 -2.21 -21.43
N TYR A 282 -10.06 -1.91 -22.51
CA TYR A 282 -8.69 -1.40 -22.41
C TYR A 282 -8.59 -0.05 -21.70
N ASN A 283 -9.54 0.86 -21.91
CA ASN A 283 -9.57 2.13 -21.17
C ASN A 283 -9.75 1.93 -19.67
N ASN A 284 -10.57 0.95 -19.27
CA ASN A 284 -10.78 0.65 -17.86
C ASN A 284 -9.56 -0.01 -17.23
N LEU A 285 -8.99 -1.03 -17.87
CA LEU A 285 -7.73 -1.67 -17.43
C LEU A 285 -6.67 -0.59 -17.22
N GLN A 286 -6.44 0.23 -18.23
CA GLN A 286 -5.40 1.26 -18.19
C GLN A 286 -5.61 2.31 -17.09
N LYS A 287 -6.87 2.63 -16.75
CA LYS A 287 -7.19 3.50 -15.61
C LYS A 287 -6.78 2.83 -14.29
N GLY A 288 -7.09 1.54 -14.12
CA GLY A 288 -6.62 0.72 -13.01
C GLY A 288 -5.09 0.74 -12.92
N SER A 289 -4.40 0.45 -14.02
CA SER A 289 -2.93 0.40 -14.08
C SER A 289 -2.29 1.75 -13.74
N ARG A 290 -2.86 2.88 -14.19
CA ARG A 290 -2.40 4.23 -13.77
C ARG A 290 -2.57 4.45 -12.27
N ASN A 291 -3.66 3.99 -11.68
CA ASN A 291 -3.90 4.07 -10.23
C ASN A 291 -2.91 3.19 -9.45
N HIS A 292 -2.65 1.97 -9.93
CA HIS A 292 -1.67 1.05 -9.35
C HIS A 292 -0.25 1.63 -9.43
N LEU A 293 0.13 2.20 -10.58
CA LEU A 293 1.44 2.86 -10.77
C LEU A 293 1.64 3.99 -9.75
N ARG A 294 0.63 4.86 -9.56
CA ARG A 294 0.66 5.91 -8.52
C ARG A 294 0.85 5.30 -7.13
N ALA A 295 0.15 4.21 -6.82
CA ALA A 295 0.24 3.55 -5.52
C ALA A 295 1.62 2.94 -5.27
N PHE A 296 2.19 2.24 -6.25
CA PHE A 296 3.54 1.67 -6.15
C PHE A 296 4.59 2.78 -6.04
N VAL A 297 4.56 3.80 -6.89
CA VAL A 297 5.52 4.92 -6.84
C VAL A 297 5.48 5.63 -5.49
N LYS A 298 4.29 5.88 -4.94
CA LYS A 298 4.14 6.45 -3.60
C LYS A 298 4.77 5.54 -2.53
N ASN A 299 4.53 4.23 -2.60
CA ASN A 299 5.12 3.29 -1.65
C ASN A 299 6.65 3.18 -1.79
N ILE A 300 7.18 3.23 -3.01
CA ILE A 300 8.62 3.27 -3.27
C ILE A 300 9.24 4.48 -2.57
N GLN A 301 8.65 5.67 -2.76
CA GLN A 301 9.11 6.91 -2.12
C GLN A 301 9.01 6.85 -0.60
N SER A 302 7.92 6.33 -0.04
CA SER A 302 7.75 6.14 1.41
C SER A 302 8.76 5.16 2.01
N ASN A 303 9.31 4.25 1.21
CA ASN A 303 10.38 3.33 1.61
C ASN A 303 11.78 3.82 1.20
N GLY A 304 11.94 5.12 0.87
CA GLY A 304 13.23 5.73 0.56
C GLY A 304 13.81 5.37 -0.82
N GLY A 305 13.03 4.71 -1.67
CA GLY A 305 13.41 4.36 -3.04
C GLY A 305 13.00 5.42 -4.07
N THR A 306 13.37 5.16 -5.33
CA THR A 306 12.93 5.94 -6.49
C THR A 306 12.54 5.01 -7.64
N TYR A 307 11.69 5.50 -8.54
CA TYR A 307 11.30 4.79 -9.76
C TYR A 307 11.59 5.64 -10.99
N SER A 308 12.14 5.02 -12.03
CA SER A 308 12.29 5.60 -13.36
C SER A 308 11.57 4.68 -14.35
N PRO A 309 10.74 5.22 -15.26
CA PRO A 309 10.00 4.40 -16.20
C PRO A 309 10.94 3.66 -17.15
N GLN A 310 10.64 2.40 -17.43
CA GLN A 310 11.34 1.53 -18.35
C GLN A 310 10.63 1.45 -19.71
N TYR A 311 9.31 1.64 -19.75
CA TYR A 311 8.49 1.47 -20.96
C TYR A 311 7.81 2.77 -21.41
N LEU A 312 7.20 3.49 -20.50
CA LEU A 312 6.60 4.80 -20.73
C LEU A 312 7.67 5.85 -20.98
N SER A 313 7.34 6.87 -21.76
CA SER A 313 8.18 8.06 -21.81
C SER A 313 8.16 8.78 -20.45
N ILE A 314 9.22 9.51 -20.15
CA ILE A 314 9.29 10.34 -18.93
C ILE A 314 8.11 11.32 -18.85
N ALA A 315 7.63 11.83 -19.99
CA ALA A 315 6.52 12.76 -20.05
C ALA A 315 5.18 12.09 -19.68
N GLU A 316 4.91 10.90 -20.21
CA GLU A 316 3.71 10.11 -19.87
C GLU A 316 3.75 9.66 -18.41
N TYR A 317 4.89 9.15 -17.95
CA TYR A 317 5.07 8.77 -16.55
C TYR A 317 4.74 9.93 -15.62
N LYS A 318 5.32 11.12 -15.86
CA LYS A 318 5.08 12.31 -15.05
C LYS A 318 3.61 12.75 -15.08
N SER A 319 2.96 12.74 -16.25
CA SER A 319 1.55 13.13 -16.33
C SER A 319 0.65 12.22 -15.48
N ILE A 320 1.03 10.94 -15.31
CA ILE A 320 0.34 10.00 -14.44
C ILE A 320 0.65 10.28 -12.97
N ILE A 321 1.92 10.30 -12.55
CA ILE A 321 2.28 10.39 -11.14
C ILE A 321 2.02 11.78 -10.51
N ASP A 322 1.99 12.83 -11.33
CA ASP A 322 1.72 14.20 -10.88
C ASP A 322 0.20 14.52 -10.86
N SER A 323 -0.64 13.60 -11.30
CA SER A 323 -2.11 13.75 -11.28
C SER A 323 -2.76 12.95 -10.13
N PRO A 324 -3.92 13.41 -9.61
CA PRO A 324 -4.67 12.66 -8.61
C PRO A 324 -5.08 11.27 -9.11
N GLN A 325 -5.32 10.35 -8.18
CA GLN A 325 -5.95 9.07 -8.47
C GLN A 325 -7.28 9.28 -9.21
N GLU A 326 -7.46 8.54 -10.31
CA GLU A 326 -8.67 8.59 -11.11
C GLU A 326 -9.81 7.90 -10.38
N LYS A 327 -11.01 8.52 -10.38
CA LYS A 327 -12.19 8.02 -9.68
C LYS A 327 -13.39 7.88 -10.59
N GLY A 328 -14.21 6.88 -10.33
CA GLY A 328 -15.48 6.65 -11.06
C GLY A 328 -15.30 5.99 -12.43
N ARG A 329 -16.44 5.66 -13.07
CA ARG A 329 -16.45 5.14 -14.44
C ARG A 329 -16.06 6.28 -15.37
N SER A 330 -15.07 6.06 -16.24
CA SER A 330 -14.77 6.97 -17.35
C SER A 330 -16.08 7.22 -18.12
N MET A 331 -16.57 8.47 -18.10
CA MET A 331 -17.68 8.84 -18.96
C MET A 331 -17.21 8.71 -20.41
N GLN A 332 -18.08 8.09 -21.22
CA GLN A 332 -17.95 7.98 -22.67
C GLN A 332 -17.66 9.34 -23.32
#